data_AF-A0A9D5XMI8-F1
#
_entry.id   AF-A0A9D5XMI8-F1
#
_cell.length_a   1.000
_cell.length_b   1.000
_cell.length_c   1.000
_cell.angle_alpha   90.00
_cell.angle_beta   90.00
_cell.angle_gamma   90.00
#
_symmetry.space_group_name_H-M   'P 1'
#
loop_
_entity.id
_entity.type
_entity.pdbx_description
1 polymer ?
#
loop_
_entity_poly.entity_id
_entity_poly.type
_entity_poly.pdbx_seq_one_letter_code
_entity_poly.pdbx_strand_id
1 'polypeptide(L)'
;MTEKLVDATQNMANDDLGKAGRWGLWALAIGFGGFLAWAALAPLDEGVPGQGTVALDTKRKAVQHLTGGIVEQVLVREGDAVQEGQLLIKLDAAVARANYESARQSYFGLLAMQGRLQAEQQDKNKIVWHETLKEAVAADPLIEQQVLNQEQLFHTRKRLLTSDLRSIEENIQGQEAMVQSYTSILSSRKQQLQMLQEELKHLRGLVKEGYAPRNRQLELERMVADSNASMADLQGNVMRARSAILELRQRAVSRRQEYRKEVETQLADVSRQVLADSEKFRAVSNDLKRTDIRSPASGQVVGLTAQSIGGVVQAGQKLMDIVPKDAALMLEAHVPPHMIDRVGVGMPVDVRFSSFANTPQLVVHGEVDSVSGDLLVDPQTNVSYYLARVKVTPTGIKVLGHRQLHPGMPVEVIFKGGERTMLTYLLHPLTKRLAASLTEE
;
A
#
# COMPACT_ATOMS: atom_id res chain seq x y z
N MET A 1 -37.94 -121.14 27.93
CA MET A 1 -38.76 -120.06 28.55
C MET A 1 -37.87 -118.86 28.88
N THR A 2 -37.15 -118.36 27.87
CA THR A 2 -36.04 -117.40 28.02
C THR A 2 -35.93 -116.50 26.77
N GLU A 3 -37.08 -116.08 26.23
CA GLU A 3 -37.14 -115.22 25.03
C GLU A 3 -38.15 -114.06 25.19
N LYS A 4 -38.83 -113.95 26.35
CA LYS A 4 -39.85 -112.91 26.63
C LYS A 4 -39.41 -111.81 27.61
N LEU A 5 -38.14 -111.76 28.01
CA LEU A 5 -37.63 -110.76 28.98
C LEU A 5 -36.69 -109.71 28.37
N VAL A 6 -36.33 -109.82 27.08
CA VAL A 6 -35.42 -108.87 26.42
C VAL A 6 -36.16 -107.71 25.73
N ASP A 7 -37.39 -107.92 25.27
CA ASP A 7 -38.16 -106.87 24.58
C ASP A 7 -38.77 -105.80 25.50
N ALA A 8 -38.85 -106.05 26.81
CA ALA A 8 -39.48 -105.10 27.74
C ALA A 8 -38.55 -103.94 28.18
N THR A 9 -37.23 -104.07 28.00
CA THR A 9 -36.27 -103.04 28.46
C THR A 9 -35.85 -102.05 27.38
N GLN A 10 -36.08 -102.33 26.09
CA GLN A 10 -35.72 -101.40 25.01
C GLN A 10 -36.74 -100.26 24.81
N ASN A 11 -38.02 -100.46 25.16
CA ASN A 11 -39.06 -99.46 24.90
C ASN A 11 -39.20 -98.36 25.97
N MET A 12 -38.56 -98.47 27.13
CA MET A 12 -38.62 -97.42 28.18
C MET A 12 -37.51 -96.36 28.07
N ALA A 13 -36.45 -96.58 27.28
CA ALA A 13 -35.31 -95.65 27.20
C ALA A 13 -35.47 -94.56 26.13
N ASN A 14 -36.38 -94.72 25.16
CA ASN A 14 -36.49 -93.81 24.02
C ASN A 14 -37.45 -92.62 24.21
N ASP A 15 -38.30 -92.62 25.23
CA ASP A 15 -39.33 -91.58 25.40
C ASP A 15 -38.86 -90.38 26.26
N ASP A 16 -37.81 -90.55 27.08
CA ASP A 16 -37.28 -89.49 27.96
C ASP A 16 -36.18 -88.61 27.34
N LEU A 17 -35.54 -89.06 26.24
CA LEU A 17 -34.52 -88.26 25.54
C LEU A 17 -35.12 -87.11 24.70
N GLY A 18 -36.38 -87.24 24.27
CA GLY A 18 -37.05 -86.22 23.45
C GLY A 18 -37.42 -84.93 24.18
N LYS A 19 -37.64 -84.99 25.50
CA LYS A 19 -38.01 -83.81 26.31
C LYS A 19 -36.78 -83.01 26.74
N ALA A 20 -35.71 -83.67 27.21
CA ALA A 20 -34.48 -82.97 27.62
C ALA A 20 -33.76 -82.28 26.44
N GLY A 21 -33.73 -82.91 25.25
CA GLY A 21 -33.14 -82.31 24.05
C GLY A 21 -33.85 -81.04 23.59
N ARG A 22 -35.18 -80.96 23.74
CA ARG A 22 -35.97 -79.77 23.37
C ARG A 22 -35.72 -78.58 24.29
N TRP A 23 -35.54 -78.82 25.60
CA TRP A 23 -35.18 -77.75 26.54
C TRP A 23 -33.74 -77.25 26.33
N GLY A 24 -32.81 -78.14 25.99
CA GLY A 24 -31.45 -77.76 25.58
C GLY A 24 -31.44 -76.90 24.30
N LEU A 25 -32.25 -77.25 23.31
CA LEU A 25 -32.42 -76.46 22.08
C LEU A 25 -33.01 -75.07 22.35
N TRP A 26 -33.98 -74.94 23.25
CA TRP A 26 -34.55 -73.64 23.63
C TRP A 26 -33.56 -72.76 24.40
N ALA A 27 -32.79 -73.34 25.33
CA ALA A 27 -31.73 -72.61 26.04
C ALA A 27 -30.64 -72.12 25.09
N LEU A 28 -30.24 -72.94 24.11
CA LEU A 28 -29.31 -72.55 23.06
C LEU A 28 -29.88 -71.44 22.17
N ALA A 29 -31.13 -71.56 21.73
CA ALA A 29 -31.77 -70.57 20.87
C ALA A 29 -31.92 -69.20 21.57
N ILE A 30 -32.29 -69.19 22.86
CA ILE A 30 -32.40 -67.95 23.64
C ILE A 30 -31.01 -67.38 23.97
N GLY A 31 -30.03 -68.21 24.34
CA GLY A 31 -28.67 -67.75 24.62
C GLY A 31 -27.96 -67.20 23.38
N PHE A 32 -28.04 -67.93 22.25
CA PHE A 32 -27.46 -67.51 20.99
C PHE A 32 -28.22 -66.33 20.37
N GLY A 33 -29.56 -66.36 20.41
CA GLY A 33 -30.40 -65.27 19.94
C GLY A 33 -30.23 -64.00 20.77
N GLY A 34 -30.12 -64.12 22.10
CA GLY A 34 -29.84 -63.01 23.01
C GLY A 34 -28.45 -62.43 22.82
N PHE A 35 -27.42 -63.29 22.63
CA PHE A 35 -26.07 -62.84 22.31
C PHE A 35 -26.00 -62.14 20.94
N LEU A 36 -26.66 -62.65 19.92
CA LEU A 36 -26.73 -62.01 18.60
C LEU A 36 -27.48 -60.68 18.64
N ALA A 37 -28.59 -60.61 19.38
CA ALA A 37 -29.34 -59.37 19.57
C ALA A 37 -28.48 -58.33 20.31
N TRP A 38 -27.78 -58.73 21.37
CA TRP A 38 -26.85 -57.84 22.08
C TRP A 38 -25.66 -57.43 21.20
N ALA A 39 -25.05 -58.36 20.47
CA ALA A 39 -23.93 -58.10 19.57
C ALA A 39 -24.32 -57.18 18.39
N ALA A 40 -25.59 -57.15 17.99
CA ALA A 40 -26.14 -56.26 16.98
C ALA A 40 -26.53 -54.87 17.53
N LEU A 41 -26.79 -54.75 18.84
CA LEU A 41 -27.23 -53.48 19.45
C LEU A 41 -26.14 -52.78 20.27
N ALA A 42 -25.07 -53.48 20.68
CA ALA A 42 -24.00 -52.91 21.48
C ALA A 42 -23.00 -52.13 20.58
N PRO A 43 -22.91 -50.79 20.71
CA PRO A 43 -21.90 -50.02 20.00
C PRO A 43 -20.51 -50.27 20.61
N LEU A 44 -19.54 -50.56 19.75
CA LEU A 44 -18.11 -50.56 20.07
C LEU A 44 -17.49 -49.34 19.41
N ASP A 45 -16.78 -48.55 20.20
CA ASP A 45 -16.06 -47.38 19.74
C ASP A 45 -14.86 -47.82 18.88
N GLU A 46 -14.83 -47.36 17.62
CA GLU A 46 -13.68 -47.54 16.73
C GLU A 46 -12.78 -46.30 16.83
N GLY A 47 -11.51 -46.52 17.20
CA GLY A 47 -10.52 -45.45 17.36
C GLY A 47 -9.32 -45.68 16.46
N VAL A 48 -8.87 -44.65 15.74
CA VAL A 48 -7.56 -44.66 15.08
C VAL A 48 -6.55 -44.04 16.04
N PRO A 49 -5.52 -44.77 16.51
CA PRO A 49 -4.46 -44.18 17.31
C PRO A 49 -3.49 -43.42 16.40
N GLY A 50 -3.19 -42.17 16.75
CA GLY A 50 -2.16 -41.34 16.15
C GLY A 50 -1.20 -40.85 17.22
N GLN A 51 0.10 -41.00 16.99
CA GLN A 51 1.11 -40.38 17.85
C GLN A 51 1.26 -38.92 17.44
N GLY A 52 1.32 -38.03 18.42
CA GLY A 52 1.41 -36.60 18.16
C GLY A 52 2.28 -35.86 19.14
N THR A 53 2.45 -34.57 18.87
CA THR A 53 3.14 -33.64 19.77
C THR A 53 2.35 -32.35 19.90
N VAL A 54 2.51 -31.68 21.03
CA VAL A 54 1.98 -30.33 21.20
C VAL A 54 2.83 -29.38 20.35
N ALA A 55 2.22 -28.78 19.34
CA ALA A 55 2.84 -27.75 18.52
C ALA A 55 2.26 -26.37 18.86
N LEU A 56 3.05 -25.33 18.67
CA LEU A 56 2.51 -23.97 18.62
C LEU A 56 1.85 -23.79 17.25
N ASP A 57 0.65 -23.20 17.21
CA ASP A 57 0.11 -22.68 15.96
C ASP A 57 1.12 -21.62 15.50
N THR A 58 1.94 -22.00 14.53
CA THR A 58 3.19 -21.31 14.19
C THR A 58 2.88 -20.08 13.35
N LYS A 59 2.19 -19.12 13.95
CA LYS A 59 2.13 -17.73 13.48
C LYS A 59 3.44 -17.00 13.81
N ARG A 60 4.57 -17.66 13.57
CA ARG A 60 5.89 -17.03 13.72
C ARG A 60 5.95 -15.89 12.72
N LYS A 61 6.18 -14.68 13.20
CA LYS A 61 6.38 -13.53 12.32
C LYS A 61 7.87 -13.40 12.03
N ALA A 62 8.26 -13.75 10.82
CA ALA A 62 9.64 -13.58 10.37
C ALA A 62 9.97 -12.10 10.22
N VAL A 63 11.05 -11.65 10.85
CA VAL A 63 11.63 -10.32 10.68
C VAL A 63 12.70 -10.41 9.60
N GLN A 64 12.44 -9.72 8.50
CA GLN A 64 13.31 -9.67 7.32
C GLN A 64 13.57 -8.21 6.96
N HIS A 65 14.72 -7.93 6.34
CA HIS A 65 15.05 -6.58 5.88
C HIS A 65 15.10 -6.50 4.36
N LEU A 66 14.32 -5.60 3.76
CA LEU A 66 14.14 -5.53 2.30
C LEU A 66 15.44 -5.20 1.56
N THR A 67 16.15 -4.17 1.98
CA THR A 67 17.29 -3.59 1.23
C THR A 67 18.65 -4.14 1.67
N GLY A 68 18.72 -4.75 2.86
CA GLY A 68 19.99 -5.04 3.53
C GLY A 68 20.68 -3.80 4.12
N GLY A 69 21.91 -3.96 4.62
CA GLY A 69 22.70 -2.89 5.22
C GLY A 69 23.75 -3.40 6.21
N ILE A 70 24.54 -2.50 6.79
CA ILE A 70 25.54 -2.83 7.81
C ILE A 70 24.89 -2.71 9.18
N VAL A 71 25.05 -3.70 10.05
CA VAL A 71 24.53 -3.65 11.43
C VAL A 71 25.37 -2.68 12.27
N GLU A 72 24.75 -1.60 12.74
CA GLU A 72 25.35 -0.66 13.69
C GLU A 72 25.20 -1.17 15.12
N GLN A 73 24.00 -1.66 15.47
CA GLN A 73 23.71 -2.13 16.82
C GLN A 73 22.63 -3.22 16.83
N VAL A 74 22.83 -4.25 17.66
CA VAL A 74 21.83 -5.28 17.97
C VAL A 74 21.35 -5.04 19.40
N LEU A 75 20.03 -4.82 19.58
CA LEU A 75 19.43 -4.43 20.87
C LEU A 75 18.69 -5.57 21.57
N VAL A 76 18.62 -6.75 20.94
CA VAL A 76 17.92 -7.92 21.46
C VAL A 76 18.81 -9.16 21.40
N ARG A 77 18.54 -10.13 22.27
CA ARG A 77 19.22 -11.42 22.33
C ARG A 77 18.24 -12.55 22.06
N GLU A 78 18.80 -13.71 21.75
CA GLU A 78 18.02 -14.95 21.60
C GLU A 78 17.22 -15.22 22.88
N GLY A 79 15.92 -15.46 22.74
CA GLY A 79 15.01 -15.73 23.86
C GLY A 79 14.47 -14.49 24.57
N ASP A 80 14.85 -13.27 24.18
CA ASP A 80 14.31 -12.05 24.77
C ASP A 80 12.82 -11.86 24.44
N ALA A 81 12.07 -11.32 25.40
CA ALA A 81 10.69 -10.90 25.18
C ALA A 81 10.65 -9.47 24.62
N VAL A 82 9.95 -9.29 23.50
CA VAL A 82 9.83 -8.01 22.80
C VAL A 82 8.37 -7.60 22.64
N GLN A 83 8.13 -6.30 22.55
CA GLN A 83 6.83 -5.71 22.24
C GLN A 83 6.73 -5.35 20.76
N GLU A 84 5.50 -5.27 20.23
CA GLU A 84 5.27 -4.74 18.88
C GLU A 84 5.80 -3.30 18.75
N GLY A 85 6.51 -3.02 17.64
CA GLY A 85 7.16 -1.73 17.38
C GLY A 85 8.49 -1.51 18.11
N GLN A 86 8.90 -2.41 19.02
CA GLN A 86 10.19 -2.33 19.70
C GLN A 86 11.34 -2.43 18.70
N LEU A 87 12.34 -1.56 18.85
CA LEU A 87 13.56 -1.58 18.04
C LEU A 87 14.40 -2.81 18.38
N LEU A 88 14.74 -3.61 17.37
CA LEU A 88 15.46 -4.87 17.51
C LEU A 88 16.91 -4.72 17.05
N ILE A 89 17.08 -4.17 15.85
CA ILE A 89 18.39 -3.97 15.21
C ILE A 89 18.38 -2.58 14.59
N LYS A 90 19.49 -1.86 14.74
CA LYS A 90 19.76 -0.60 14.05
C LYS A 90 20.85 -0.83 13.02
N LEU A 91 20.56 -0.49 11.77
CA LEU A 91 21.51 -0.48 10.67
C LEU A 91 22.20 0.88 10.57
N ASP A 92 23.39 0.90 9.96
CA ASP A 92 24.09 2.13 9.63
C ASP A 92 23.25 2.99 8.68
N ALA A 93 22.84 4.15 9.21
CA ALA A 93 21.98 5.08 8.52
C ALA A 93 22.74 6.15 7.72
N ALA A 94 24.08 6.14 7.68
CA ALA A 94 24.86 7.22 7.06
C ALA A 94 24.45 7.49 5.60
N VAL A 95 24.41 6.45 4.77
CA VAL A 95 24.02 6.56 3.35
C VAL A 95 22.55 6.91 3.19
N ALA A 96 21.66 6.25 3.95
CA ALA A 96 20.22 6.50 3.90
C ALA A 96 19.87 7.94 4.32
N ARG A 97 20.55 8.45 5.36
CA ARG A 97 20.39 9.82 5.86
C ARG A 97 20.93 10.84 4.86
N ALA A 98 22.09 10.61 4.25
CA ALA A 98 22.62 11.49 3.22
C ALA A 98 21.67 11.60 2.02
N ASN A 99 21.13 10.47 1.56
CA ASN A 99 20.13 10.45 0.49
C ASN A 99 18.83 11.15 0.90
N TYR A 100 18.38 10.94 2.14
CA TYR A 100 17.18 11.59 2.69
C TYR A 100 17.34 13.10 2.71
N GLU A 101 18.44 13.62 3.27
CA GLU A 101 18.70 15.06 3.31
C GLU A 101 18.85 15.65 1.90
N SER A 102 19.52 14.95 0.98
CA SER A 102 19.63 15.40 -0.41
C SER A 102 18.25 15.51 -1.09
N ALA A 103 17.41 14.48 -0.97
CA ALA A 103 16.05 14.49 -1.52
C ALA A 103 15.17 15.54 -0.84
N ARG A 104 15.33 15.72 0.48
CA ARG A 104 14.62 16.72 1.29
C ARG A 104 14.92 18.14 0.81
N GLN A 105 16.20 18.49 0.69
CA GLN A 105 16.63 19.82 0.22
C GLN A 105 16.16 20.09 -1.21
N SER A 106 16.25 19.08 -2.10
CA SER A 106 15.77 19.19 -3.49
C SER A 106 14.27 19.46 -3.54
N TYR A 107 13.47 18.64 -2.85
CA TYR A 107 12.01 18.75 -2.83
C TYR A 107 11.53 20.10 -2.29
N PHE A 108 12.05 20.54 -1.13
CA PHE A 108 11.62 21.80 -0.53
C PHE A 108 12.11 23.03 -1.32
N GLY A 109 13.29 22.97 -1.95
CA GLY A 109 13.74 24.01 -2.87
C GLY A 109 12.82 24.16 -4.09
N LEU A 110 12.41 23.04 -4.68
CA LEU A 110 11.43 23.03 -5.78
C LEU A 110 10.05 23.53 -5.34
N LEU A 111 9.60 23.16 -4.14
CA LEU A 111 8.33 23.61 -3.59
C LEU A 111 8.32 25.13 -3.34
N ALA A 112 9.44 25.69 -2.87
CA ALA A 112 9.61 27.14 -2.75
C ALA A 112 9.60 27.82 -4.12
N MET A 113 10.31 27.28 -5.11
CA MET A 113 10.30 27.80 -6.48
C MET A 113 8.89 27.76 -7.10
N GLN A 114 8.13 26.69 -6.86
CA GLN A 114 6.75 26.56 -7.31
C GLN A 114 5.86 27.64 -6.68
N GLY A 115 5.97 27.86 -5.36
CA GLY A 115 5.21 28.90 -4.66
C GLY A 115 5.47 30.30 -5.25
N ARG A 116 6.74 30.63 -5.53
CA ARG A 116 7.10 31.88 -6.24
C ARG A 116 6.42 31.96 -7.60
N LEU A 117 6.58 30.93 -8.45
CA LEU A 117 6.06 30.93 -9.81
C LEU A 117 4.54 31.01 -9.87
N GLN A 118 3.83 30.37 -8.94
CA GLN A 118 2.38 30.49 -8.81
C GLN A 118 1.97 31.93 -8.43
N ALA A 119 2.72 32.60 -7.56
CA ALA A 119 2.47 33.99 -7.21
C ALA A 119 2.74 34.93 -8.40
N GLU A 120 3.79 34.68 -9.19
CA GLU A 120 4.09 35.41 -10.44
C GLU A 120 3.01 35.20 -11.50
N GLN A 121 2.57 33.96 -11.73
CA GLN A 121 1.52 33.63 -12.70
C GLN A 121 0.19 34.33 -12.38
N GLN A 122 -0.12 34.48 -11.09
CA GLN A 122 -1.36 35.07 -10.60
C GLN A 122 -1.23 36.58 -10.33
N ASP A 123 -0.09 37.20 -10.69
CA ASP A 123 0.23 38.61 -10.45
C ASP A 123 0.02 39.06 -8.98
N LYS A 124 0.25 38.15 -8.02
CA LYS A 124 0.08 38.44 -6.59
C LYS A 124 1.13 39.43 -6.09
N ASN A 125 0.85 40.06 -4.95
CA ASN A 125 1.80 40.96 -4.28
C ASN A 125 2.72 40.26 -3.29
N LYS A 126 2.34 39.08 -2.82
CA LYS A 126 3.09 38.27 -1.87
C LYS A 126 2.97 36.80 -2.26
N ILE A 127 4.00 36.04 -1.93
CA ILE A 127 4.03 34.59 -2.14
C ILE A 127 3.20 33.92 -1.04
N VAL A 128 2.40 32.93 -1.44
CA VAL A 128 1.64 32.09 -0.50
C VAL A 128 2.31 30.73 -0.46
N TRP A 129 3.00 30.43 0.64
CA TRP A 129 3.72 29.18 0.82
C TRP A 129 2.78 28.03 1.20
N HIS A 130 3.07 26.82 0.71
CA HIS A 130 2.36 25.61 1.11
C HIS A 130 2.65 25.27 2.58
N GLU A 131 1.69 24.66 3.29
CA GLU A 131 1.79 24.41 4.74
C GLU A 131 2.98 23.51 5.09
N THR A 132 3.21 22.47 4.29
CA THR A 132 4.35 21.56 4.45
C THR A 132 5.71 22.28 4.36
N LEU A 133 5.80 23.36 3.59
CA LEU A 133 7.02 24.17 3.49
C LEU A 133 7.21 25.02 4.74
N LYS A 134 6.14 25.58 5.32
CA LYS A 134 6.23 26.39 6.54
C LYS A 134 6.74 25.57 7.72
N GLU A 135 6.22 24.35 7.87
CA GLU A 135 6.71 23.39 8.88
C GLU A 135 8.20 23.06 8.67
N ALA A 136 8.61 22.84 7.41
CA ALA A 136 10.00 22.53 7.08
C ALA A 136 10.96 23.71 7.33
N VAL A 137 10.53 24.94 7.04
CA VAL A 137 11.29 26.18 7.32
C VAL A 137 11.54 26.33 8.82
N ALA A 138 10.54 26.07 9.66
CA ALA A 138 10.70 26.14 11.11
C ALA A 138 11.68 25.08 11.66
N ALA A 139 11.86 23.97 10.95
CA ALA A 139 12.71 22.86 11.37
C ALA A 139 14.15 22.96 10.85
N ASP A 140 14.41 23.66 9.74
CA ASP A 140 15.71 23.66 9.06
C ASP A 140 16.13 25.03 8.50
N PRO A 141 17.21 25.64 9.03
CA PRO A 141 17.75 26.91 8.56
C PRO A 141 18.15 26.92 7.07
N LEU A 142 18.58 25.78 6.50
CA LEU A 142 18.97 25.73 5.08
C LEU A 142 17.75 25.93 4.17
N ILE A 143 16.60 25.37 4.54
CA ILE A 143 15.35 25.54 3.81
C ILE A 143 14.83 26.97 3.96
N GLU A 144 14.96 27.56 5.16
CA GLU A 144 14.65 28.97 5.37
C GLU A 144 15.43 29.88 4.41
N GLN A 145 16.74 29.67 4.28
CA GLN A 145 17.58 30.42 3.33
C GLN A 145 17.11 30.25 1.87
N GLN A 146 16.70 29.04 1.47
CA GLN A 146 16.16 28.81 0.13
C GLN A 146 14.87 29.61 -0.11
N VAL A 147 13.97 29.66 0.89
CA VAL A 147 12.71 30.42 0.82
C VAL A 147 12.98 31.92 0.72
N LEU A 148 13.88 32.45 1.54
CA LEU A 148 14.30 33.86 1.50
C LEU A 148 14.88 34.24 0.13
N ASN A 149 15.70 33.37 -0.46
CA ASN A 149 16.23 33.57 -1.80
C ASN A 149 15.12 33.63 -2.87
N GLN A 150 14.10 32.78 -2.77
CA GLN A 150 12.95 32.84 -3.69
C GLN A 150 12.12 34.11 -3.50
N GLU A 151 11.97 34.60 -2.26
CA GLU A 151 11.28 35.86 -1.98
C GLU A 151 12.03 37.08 -2.55
N GLN A 152 13.36 37.12 -2.39
CA GLN A 152 14.18 38.16 -2.99
C GLN A 152 14.11 38.12 -4.53
N LEU A 153 14.14 36.93 -5.13
CA LEU A 153 14.04 36.74 -6.57
C LEU A 153 12.68 37.22 -7.09
N PHE A 154 11.59 36.88 -6.40
CA PHE A 154 10.23 37.32 -6.71
C PHE A 154 10.13 38.86 -6.80
N HIS A 155 10.58 39.56 -5.76
CA HIS A 155 10.56 41.02 -5.72
C HIS A 155 11.45 41.64 -6.79
N THR A 156 12.58 41.01 -7.10
CA THR A 156 13.50 41.50 -8.13
C THR A 156 12.90 41.35 -9.53
N ARG A 157 12.33 40.18 -9.87
CA ARG A 157 11.66 39.94 -11.15
C ARG A 157 10.46 40.87 -11.34
N LYS A 158 9.64 41.06 -10.31
CA LYS A 158 8.49 41.99 -10.35
C LYS A 158 8.92 43.45 -10.58
N ARG A 159 9.97 43.89 -9.88
CA ARG A 159 10.53 45.25 -10.06
C ARG A 159 11.07 45.44 -11.47
N LEU A 160 11.77 44.44 -12.02
CA LEU A 160 12.29 44.48 -13.38
C LEU A 160 11.17 44.65 -14.41
N LEU A 161 10.14 43.79 -14.35
CA LEU A 161 8.99 43.90 -15.26
C LEU A 161 8.29 45.26 -15.15
N THR A 162 8.10 45.74 -13.92
CA THR A 162 7.46 47.05 -13.68
C THR A 162 8.31 48.20 -14.23
N SER A 163 9.64 48.12 -14.07
CA SER A 163 10.58 49.10 -14.60
C SER A 163 10.58 49.14 -16.13
N ASP A 164 10.59 47.97 -16.77
CA ASP A 164 10.52 47.87 -18.23
C ASP A 164 9.22 48.49 -18.78
N LEU A 165 8.09 48.14 -18.16
CA LEU A 165 6.79 48.69 -18.55
C LEU A 165 6.69 50.19 -18.31
N ARG A 166 7.27 50.70 -17.20
CA ARG A 166 7.31 52.13 -16.91
C ARG A 166 8.15 52.88 -17.94
N SER A 167 9.31 52.34 -18.33
CA SER A 167 10.13 52.96 -19.37
C SER A 167 9.38 53.04 -20.71
N ILE A 168 8.66 51.99 -21.10
CA ILE A 168 7.82 52.03 -22.31
C ILE A 168 6.71 53.10 -22.19
N GLU A 169 6.08 53.19 -21.01
CA GLU A 169 5.03 54.17 -20.75
C GLU A 169 5.56 55.61 -20.81
N GLU A 170 6.73 55.89 -20.23
CA GLU A 170 7.39 57.20 -20.31
C GLU A 170 7.69 57.59 -21.77
N ASN A 171 8.10 56.62 -22.60
CA ASN A 171 8.30 56.85 -24.04
C ASN A 171 6.98 57.15 -24.77
N ILE A 172 5.87 56.48 -24.40
CA ILE A 172 4.54 56.76 -24.93
C ILE A 172 4.13 58.19 -24.58
N GLN A 173 4.27 58.60 -23.32
CA GLN A 173 3.96 59.96 -22.86
C GLN A 173 4.77 61.02 -23.62
N GLY A 174 6.05 60.76 -23.90
CA GLY A 174 6.88 61.61 -24.74
C GLY A 174 6.35 61.78 -26.16
N GLN A 175 5.90 60.69 -26.80
CA GLN A 175 5.31 60.73 -28.14
C GLN A 175 3.92 61.42 -28.15
N GLU A 176 3.13 61.23 -27.10
CA GLU A 176 1.83 61.91 -26.93
C GLU A 176 2.01 63.42 -26.80
N ALA A 177 3.02 63.87 -26.06
CA ALA A 177 3.38 65.29 -25.98
C ALA A 177 3.80 65.85 -27.36
N MET A 178 4.55 65.09 -28.17
CA MET A 178 4.89 65.49 -29.55
C MET A 178 3.64 65.61 -30.44
N VAL A 179 2.72 64.65 -30.37
CA VAL A 179 1.44 64.70 -31.10
C VAL A 179 0.67 65.95 -30.71
N GLN A 180 0.58 66.27 -29.42
CA GLN A 180 -0.11 67.46 -28.94
C GLN A 180 0.55 68.75 -29.46
N SER A 181 1.88 68.81 -29.46
CA SER A 181 2.65 69.94 -29.98
C SER A 181 2.40 70.16 -31.49
N TYR A 182 2.56 69.11 -32.31
CA TYR A 182 2.31 69.21 -33.76
C TYR A 182 0.86 69.56 -34.07
N THR A 183 -0.10 69.01 -33.32
CA THR A 183 -1.53 69.32 -33.51
C THR A 183 -1.81 70.79 -33.18
N SER A 184 -1.18 71.34 -32.15
CA SER A 184 -1.30 72.75 -31.79
C SER A 184 -0.71 73.66 -32.88
N ILE A 185 0.50 73.35 -33.37
CA ILE A 185 1.13 74.10 -34.48
C ILE A 185 0.27 74.02 -35.74
N LEU A 186 -0.29 72.86 -36.04
CA LEU A 186 -1.18 72.65 -37.18
C LEU A 186 -2.43 73.52 -37.09
N SER A 187 -3.02 73.67 -35.89
CA SER A 187 -4.17 74.55 -35.68
C SER A 187 -3.82 76.02 -35.95
N SER A 188 -2.67 76.50 -35.46
CA SER A 188 -2.18 77.86 -35.74
C SER A 188 -1.89 78.09 -37.21
N ARG A 189 -1.26 77.11 -37.90
CA ARG A 189 -1.02 77.18 -39.36
C ARG A 189 -2.32 77.20 -40.15
N LYS A 190 -3.34 76.46 -39.71
CA LYS A 190 -4.66 76.47 -40.34
C LYS A 190 -5.33 77.84 -40.24
N GLN A 191 -5.24 78.50 -39.09
CA GLN A 191 -5.73 79.87 -38.92
C GLN A 191 -4.96 80.87 -39.79
N GLN A 192 -3.63 80.75 -39.85
CA GLN A 192 -2.79 81.59 -40.71
C GLN A 192 -3.16 81.43 -42.19
N LEU A 193 -3.36 80.19 -42.65
CA LEU A 193 -3.76 79.90 -44.01
C LEU A 193 -5.12 80.52 -44.34
N GLN A 194 -6.08 80.48 -43.42
CA GLN A 194 -7.39 81.12 -43.62
C GLN A 194 -7.26 82.64 -43.85
N MET A 195 -6.48 83.33 -43.00
CA MET A 195 -6.24 84.77 -43.16
C MET A 195 -5.55 85.10 -44.50
N LEU A 196 -4.52 84.32 -44.89
CA LEU A 196 -3.82 84.51 -46.17
C LEU A 196 -4.75 84.26 -47.37
N GLN A 197 -5.65 83.28 -47.28
CA GLN A 197 -6.63 82.98 -48.33
C GLN A 197 -7.67 84.10 -48.47
N GLU A 198 -8.12 84.68 -47.37
CA GLU A 198 -9.01 85.84 -47.38
C GLU A 198 -8.33 87.06 -48.01
N GLU A 199 -7.11 87.39 -47.58
CA GLU A 199 -6.32 88.50 -48.16
C GLU A 199 -6.09 88.29 -49.67
N LEU A 200 -5.70 87.08 -50.07
CA LEU A 200 -5.50 86.73 -51.47
C LEU A 200 -6.79 86.85 -52.29
N LYS A 201 -7.94 86.46 -51.72
CA LYS A 201 -9.25 86.60 -52.36
C LYS A 201 -9.61 88.06 -52.63
N HIS A 202 -9.40 88.94 -51.64
CA HIS A 202 -9.62 90.39 -51.80
C HIS A 202 -8.66 91.00 -52.82
N LEU A 203 -7.37 90.67 -52.74
CA LEU A 203 -6.36 91.20 -53.65
C LEU A 203 -6.58 90.75 -55.11
N ARG A 204 -7.03 89.51 -55.33
CA ARG A 204 -7.39 89.02 -56.68
C ARG A 204 -8.47 89.87 -57.35
N GLY A 205 -9.44 90.37 -56.59
CA GLY A 205 -10.45 91.32 -57.10
C GLY A 205 -9.81 92.63 -57.55
N LEU A 206 -9.00 93.25 -56.67
CA LEU A 206 -8.30 94.51 -56.94
C LEU A 206 -7.33 94.43 -58.12
N VAL A 207 -6.58 93.32 -58.26
CA VAL A 207 -5.67 93.10 -59.40
C VAL A 207 -6.44 92.97 -60.71
N LYS A 208 -7.60 92.27 -60.70
CA LYS A 208 -8.45 92.11 -61.90
C LYS A 208 -9.01 93.44 -62.40
N GLU A 209 -9.27 94.36 -61.48
CA GLU A 209 -9.73 95.72 -61.78
C GLU A 209 -8.57 96.70 -62.07
N GLY A 210 -7.30 96.26 -61.97
CA GLY A 210 -6.11 97.05 -62.27
C GLY A 210 -5.61 97.95 -61.11
N TYR A 211 -6.23 97.87 -59.93
CA TYR A 211 -5.90 98.70 -58.76
C TYR A 211 -4.74 98.17 -57.92
N ALA A 212 -4.20 96.98 -58.20
CA ALA A 212 -3.09 96.40 -57.45
C ALA A 212 -2.05 95.68 -58.34
N PRO A 213 -0.75 95.63 -57.95
CA PRO A 213 0.28 94.94 -58.72
C PRO A 213 0.18 93.41 -58.67
N ARG A 214 0.33 92.74 -59.82
CA ARG A 214 0.30 91.27 -59.94
C ARG A 214 1.40 90.55 -59.14
N ASN A 215 2.56 91.19 -58.95
CA ASN A 215 3.66 90.63 -58.16
C ASN A 215 3.23 90.35 -56.71
N ARG A 216 2.39 91.22 -56.12
CA ARG A 216 1.90 91.04 -54.76
C ARG A 216 0.94 89.86 -54.63
N GLN A 217 0.14 89.60 -55.66
CA GLN A 217 -0.70 88.40 -55.72
C GLN A 217 0.15 87.12 -55.75
N LEU A 218 1.18 87.06 -56.61
CA LEU A 218 2.06 85.89 -56.71
C LEU A 218 2.81 85.61 -55.40
N GLU A 219 3.17 86.66 -54.66
CA GLU A 219 3.78 86.54 -53.33
C GLU A 219 2.82 85.89 -52.31
N LEU A 220 1.56 86.32 -52.27
CA LEU A 220 0.52 85.70 -51.43
C LEU A 220 0.20 84.26 -51.85
N GLU A 221 0.15 83.98 -53.15
CA GLU A 221 -0.03 82.61 -53.66
C GLU A 221 1.11 81.69 -53.22
N ARG A 222 2.36 82.17 -53.26
CA ARG A 222 3.52 81.42 -52.73
C ARG A 222 3.39 81.19 -51.22
N MET A 223 3.02 82.20 -50.44
CA MET A 223 2.81 82.04 -48.98
C MET A 223 1.70 81.03 -48.64
N VAL A 224 0.61 81.01 -49.42
CA VAL A 224 -0.46 80.00 -49.28
C VAL A 224 0.07 78.59 -49.60
N ALA A 225 0.85 78.44 -50.67
CA ALA A 225 1.46 77.16 -51.03
C ALA A 225 2.45 76.67 -49.96
N ASP A 226 3.32 77.54 -49.44
CA ASP A 226 4.27 77.23 -48.36
C ASP A 226 3.55 76.81 -47.07
N SER A 227 2.46 77.51 -46.70
CA SER A 227 1.65 77.16 -45.53
C SER A 227 0.96 75.81 -45.69
N ASN A 228 0.48 75.48 -46.89
CA ASN A 228 -0.10 74.15 -47.18
C ASN A 228 0.96 73.04 -47.09
N ALA A 229 2.14 73.25 -47.66
CA ALA A 229 3.25 72.29 -47.57
C ALA A 229 3.65 72.03 -46.10
N SER A 230 3.81 73.11 -45.31
CA SER A 230 4.10 73.00 -43.87
C SER A 230 3.01 72.26 -43.09
N MET A 231 1.73 72.46 -43.43
CA MET A 231 0.63 71.71 -42.81
C MET A 231 0.68 70.21 -43.16
N ALA A 232 1.01 69.86 -44.41
CA ALA A 232 1.14 68.47 -44.84
C ALA A 232 2.30 67.77 -44.08
N ASP A 233 3.43 68.45 -43.90
CA ASP A 233 4.56 67.94 -43.11
C ASP A 233 4.18 67.70 -41.65
N LEU A 234 3.46 68.65 -41.03
CA LEU A 234 2.97 68.51 -39.66
C LEU A 234 1.98 67.35 -39.51
N GLN A 235 1.07 67.16 -40.48
CA GLN A 235 0.18 66.01 -40.51
C GLN A 235 0.96 64.70 -40.61
N GLY A 236 1.97 64.65 -41.48
CA GLY A 236 2.89 63.51 -41.58
C GLY A 236 3.59 63.22 -40.24
N ASN A 237 4.04 64.25 -39.52
CA ASN A 237 4.67 64.11 -38.21
C ASN A 237 3.71 63.56 -37.15
N VAL A 238 2.47 64.05 -37.11
CA VAL A 238 1.41 63.51 -36.24
C VAL A 238 1.19 62.02 -36.52
N MET A 239 1.09 61.64 -37.79
CA MET A 239 0.89 60.23 -38.17
C MET A 239 2.08 59.36 -37.76
N ARG A 240 3.32 59.82 -37.97
CA ARG A 240 4.53 59.09 -37.55
C ARG A 240 4.57 58.89 -36.03
N ALA A 241 4.31 59.93 -35.25
CA ALA A 241 4.29 59.84 -33.78
C ALA A 241 3.17 58.91 -33.28
N ARG A 242 1.98 58.96 -33.89
CA ARG A 242 0.88 58.02 -33.57
C ARG A 242 1.24 56.57 -33.88
N SER A 243 1.88 56.30 -35.01
CA SER A 243 2.35 54.94 -35.34
C SER A 243 3.40 54.45 -34.33
N ALA A 244 4.32 55.33 -33.90
CA ALA A 244 5.30 54.99 -32.86
C ALA A 244 4.63 54.65 -31.52
N ILE A 245 3.57 55.37 -31.12
CA ILE A 245 2.77 55.05 -29.92
C ILE A 245 2.16 53.64 -30.02
N LEU A 246 1.59 53.29 -31.18
CA LEU A 246 1.01 51.97 -31.40
C LEU A 246 2.06 50.85 -31.31
N GLU A 247 3.24 51.07 -31.89
CA GLU A 247 4.36 50.13 -31.79
C GLU A 247 4.81 49.93 -30.34
N LEU A 248 4.96 51.02 -29.58
CA LEU A 248 5.34 50.97 -28.15
C LEU A 248 4.29 50.24 -27.31
N ARG A 249 3.00 50.49 -27.55
CA ARG A 249 1.90 49.77 -26.89
C ARG A 249 1.95 48.27 -27.20
N GLN A 250 2.18 47.90 -28.46
CA GLN A 250 2.36 46.50 -28.84
C GLN A 250 3.59 45.88 -28.16
N ARG A 251 4.69 46.62 -28.05
CA ARG A 251 5.90 46.18 -27.34
C ARG A 251 5.64 45.93 -25.86
N ALA A 252 4.85 46.76 -25.19
CA ALA A 252 4.45 46.54 -23.80
C ALA A 252 3.61 45.25 -23.63
N VAL A 253 2.67 45.01 -24.55
CA VAL A 253 1.88 43.75 -24.55
C VAL A 253 2.80 42.55 -24.78
N SER A 254 3.68 42.59 -25.78
CA SER A 254 4.64 41.52 -26.05
C SER A 254 5.56 41.25 -24.86
N ARG A 255 6.03 42.30 -24.15
CA ARG A 255 6.86 42.13 -22.94
C ARG A 255 6.13 41.39 -21.83
N ARG A 256 4.85 41.69 -21.60
CA ARG A 256 4.01 40.97 -20.62
C ARG A 256 3.78 39.51 -21.03
N GLN A 257 3.51 39.27 -22.31
CA GLN A 257 3.30 37.92 -22.82
C GLN A 257 4.56 37.05 -22.72
N GLU A 258 5.73 37.60 -23.02
CA GLU A 258 6.99 36.87 -22.88
C GLU A 258 7.28 36.54 -21.41
N TYR A 259 7.07 37.49 -20.49
CA TYR A 259 7.20 37.23 -19.05
C TYR A 259 6.24 36.12 -18.60
N ARG A 260 4.97 36.17 -19.02
CA ARG A 260 3.98 35.15 -18.68
C ARG A 260 4.35 33.78 -19.23
N LYS A 261 4.78 33.72 -20.49
CA LYS A 261 5.25 32.49 -21.13
C LYS A 261 6.44 31.88 -20.40
N GLU A 262 7.41 32.70 -19.98
CA GLU A 262 8.57 32.25 -19.20
C GLU A 262 8.12 31.64 -17.86
N VAL A 263 7.24 32.33 -17.13
CA VAL A 263 6.69 31.87 -15.85
C VAL A 263 5.90 30.57 -16.02
N GLU A 264 5.01 30.49 -17.01
CA GLU A 264 4.19 29.30 -17.27
C GLU A 264 5.04 28.08 -17.68
N THR A 265 6.07 28.29 -18.50
CA THR A 265 7.00 27.23 -18.90
C THR A 265 7.78 26.71 -17.68
N GLN A 266 8.37 27.60 -16.90
CA GLN A 266 9.07 27.22 -15.66
C GLN A 266 8.14 26.54 -14.66
N LEU A 267 6.91 27.03 -14.50
CA LEU A 267 5.94 26.46 -13.58
C LEU A 267 5.54 25.04 -14.01
N ALA A 268 5.35 24.80 -15.31
CA ALA A 268 5.05 23.47 -15.83
C ALA A 268 6.21 22.49 -15.54
N ASP A 269 7.46 22.91 -15.74
CA ASP A 269 8.64 22.09 -15.49
C ASP A 269 8.84 21.80 -14.00
N VAL A 270 8.81 22.84 -13.17
CA VAL A 270 8.93 22.71 -11.71
C VAL A 270 7.80 21.87 -11.13
N SER A 271 6.56 22.04 -11.60
CA SER A 271 5.44 21.24 -11.08
C SER A 271 5.60 19.75 -11.37
N ARG A 272 6.15 19.38 -12.54
CA ARG A 272 6.50 17.99 -12.83
C ARG A 272 7.62 17.49 -11.91
N GLN A 273 8.63 18.32 -11.66
CA GLN A 273 9.75 17.97 -10.77
C GLN A 273 9.28 17.83 -9.31
N VAL A 274 8.43 18.73 -8.81
CA VAL A 274 7.85 18.65 -7.45
C VAL A 274 7.12 17.32 -7.26
N LEU A 275 6.31 16.90 -8.23
CA LEU A 275 5.61 15.60 -8.15
C LEU A 275 6.61 14.44 -8.10
N ALA A 276 7.61 14.43 -8.98
CA ALA A 276 8.63 13.37 -9.00
C ALA A 276 9.48 13.34 -7.71
N ASP A 277 9.93 14.50 -7.22
CA ASP A 277 10.75 14.60 -6.02
C ASP A 277 9.95 14.36 -4.74
N SER A 278 8.63 14.63 -4.73
CA SER A 278 7.77 14.26 -3.60
C SER A 278 7.74 12.75 -3.39
N GLU A 279 7.62 12.00 -4.49
CA GLU A 279 7.60 10.54 -4.49
C GLU A 279 8.97 9.96 -4.12
N LYS A 280 10.04 10.54 -4.68
CA LYS A 280 11.42 10.20 -4.32
C LYS A 280 11.71 10.47 -2.85
N PHE A 281 11.31 11.63 -2.33
CA PHE A 281 11.46 12.00 -0.93
C PHE A 281 10.71 11.02 -0.02
N ARG A 282 9.49 10.62 -0.37
CA ARG A 282 8.72 9.60 0.35
C ARG A 282 9.43 8.24 0.34
N ALA A 283 9.95 7.81 -0.80
CA ALA A 283 10.68 6.55 -0.92
C ALA A 283 11.93 6.53 -0.01
N VAL A 284 12.78 7.56 -0.10
CA VAL A 284 14.00 7.65 0.70
C VAL A 284 13.71 7.86 2.19
N SER A 285 12.61 8.56 2.53
CA SER A 285 12.13 8.64 3.92
C SER A 285 11.77 7.26 4.49
N ASN A 286 11.12 6.42 3.68
CA ASN A 286 10.80 5.05 4.08
C ASN A 286 12.06 4.17 4.20
N ASP A 287 13.04 4.34 3.32
CA ASP A 287 14.30 3.62 3.41
C ASP A 287 15.11 4.02 4.64
N LEU A 288 15.12 5.31 5.00
CA LEU A 288 15.70 5.77 6.26
C LEU A 288 14.95 5.20 7.47
N LYS A 289 13.61 5.11 7.44
CA LYS A 289 12.85 4.47 8.52
C LYS A 289 13.15 2.98 8.65
N ARG A 290 13.50 2.31 7.55
CA ARG A 290 13.84 0.87 7.54
C ARG A 290 15.20 0.55 8.14
N THR A 291 16.10 1.52 8.29
CA THR A 291 17.36 1.31 9.03
C THR A 291 17.09 0.91 10.48
N ASP A 292 15.94 1.32 11.02
CA ASP A 292 15.43 0.88 12.31
C ASP A 292 14.54 -0.36 12.14
N ILE A 293 15.10 -1.54 12.38
CA ILE A 293 14.37 -2.81 12.27
C ILE A 293 13.56 -3.02 13.55
N ARG A 294 12.24 -2.99 13.42
CA ARG A 294 11.29 -3.10 14.54
C ARG A 294 10.51 -4.40 14.51
N SER A 295 10.04 -4.78 15.69
CA SER A 295 9.21 -5.97 15.88
C SER A 295 7.80 -5.83 15.28
N PRO A 296 7.33 -6.77 14.43
CA PRO A 296 5.95 -6.80 13.92
C PRO A 296 4.91 -7.40 14.89
N ALA A 297 5.31 -7.89 16.07
CA ALA A 297 4.38 -8.42 17.09
C ALA A 297 5.04 -8.51 18.47
N SER A 298 4.25 -8.49 19.53
CA SER A 298 4.74 -8.83 20.86
C SER A 298 5.00 -10.34 20.97
N GLY A 299 6.16 -10.76 21.46
CA GLY A 299 6.54 -12.17 21.49
C GLY A 299 7.96 -12.42 21.99
N GLN A 300 8.46 -13.64 21.79
CA GLN A 300 9.83 -14.04 22.09
C GLN A 300 10.66 -14.12 20.80
N VAL A 301 11.89 -13.62 20.85
CA VAL A 301 12.85 -13.68 19.74
C VAL A 301 13.44 -15.08 19.61
N VAL A 302 13.37 -15.64 18.41
CA VAL A 302 13.91 -16.98 18.08
C VAL A 302 14.69 -16.94 16.77
N GLY A 303 15.83 -17.61 16.70
CA GLY A 303 16.62 -17.76 15.47
C GLY A 303 17.39 -16.50 15.06
N LEU A 304 17.90 -15.73 16.02
CA LEU A 304 18.69 -14.52 15.79
C LEU A 304 19.98 -14.83 15.02
N THR A 305 20.01 -14.47 13.74
CA THR A 305 21.13 -14.78 12.82
C THR A 305 22.15 -13.63 12.74
N ALA A 306 21.72 -12.38 12.95
CA ALA A 306 22.56 -11.19 12.85
C ALA A 306 23.05 -10.74 14.23
N GLN A 307 24.08 -11.40 14.75
CA GLN A 307 24.60 -11.16 16.10
C GLN A 307 25.83 -10.23 16.14
N SER A 308 26.56 -10.07 15.03
CA SER A 308 27.80 -9.28 15.01
C SER A 308 27.58 -7.83 14.57
N ILE A 309 28.03 -6.90 15.41
CA ILE A 309 28.18 -5.49 15.04
C ILE A 309 29.17 -5.40 13.87
N GLY A 310 28.82 -4.62 12.84
CA GLY A 310 29.57 -4.53 11.58
C GLY A 310 29.29 -5.65 10.58
N GLY A 311 28.43 -6.62 10.92
CA GLY A 311 27.95 -7.64 9.99
C GLY A 311 27.11 -7.04 8.87
N VAL A 312 27.16 -7.64 7.67
CA VAL A 312 26.39 -7.21 6.50
C VAL A 312 25.12 -8.06 6.38
N VAL A 313 23.97 -7.41 6.34
CA VAL A 313 22.66 -8.00 6.06
C VAL A 313 22.37 -7.88 4.57
N GLN A 314 22.03 -8.99 3.93
CA GLN A 314 21.63 -9.02 2.52
C GLN A 314 20.16 -8.61 2.34
N ALA A 315 19.80 -8.18 1.13
CA ALA A 315 18.42 -7.89 0.77
C ALA A 315 17.52 -9.13 0.92
N GLY A 316 16.39 -8.99 1.62
CA GLY A 316 15.46 -10.09 1.92
C GLY A 316 15.96 -11.10 2.95
N GLN A 317 17.12 -10.87 3.58
CA GLN A 317 17.64 -11.80 4.57
C GLN A 317 16.74 -11.84 5.81
N LYS A 318 16.42 -13.06 6.25
CA LYS A 318 15.76 -13.32 7.53
C LYS A 318 16.73 -13.14 8.69
N LEU A 319 16.32 -12.32 9.66
CA LEU A 319 17.14 -11.94 10.79
C LEU A 319 16.77 -12.70 12.07
N MET A 320 15.47 -12.89 12.29
CA MET A 320 14.90 -13.62 13.43
C MET A 320 13.40 -13.91 13.18
N ASP A 321 12.83 -14.78 13.99
CA ASP A 321 11.39 -14.98 14.14
C ASP A 321 10.91 -14.41 15.47
N ILE A 322 9.68 -13.89 15.47
CA ILE A 322 9.00 -13.50 16.70
C ILE A 322 7.83 -14.45 16.92
N VAL A 323 7.86 -15.13 18.06
CA VAL A 323 6.84 -16.10 18.48
C VAL A 323 5.94 -15.44 19.52
N PRO A 324 4.66 -15.14 19.20
CA PRO A 324 3.74 -14.58 20.17
C PRO A 324 3.57 -15.50 21.39
N LYS A 325 3.53 -14.94 22.60
CA LYS A 325 3.33 -15.71 23.84
C LYS A 325 1.92 -16.31 23.92
N ASP A 326 0.95 -15.69 23.24
CA ASP A 326 -0.46 -16.11 23.20
C ASP A 326 -0.79 -16.99 22.00
N ALA A 327 0.21 -17.59 21.35
CA ALA A 327 -0.04 -18.53 20.26
C ALA A 327 -0.88 -19.70 20.77
N ALA A 328 -2.04 -19.92 20.14
CA ALA A 328 -2.90 -21.04 20.48
C ALA A 328 -2.11 -22.35 20.32
N LEU A 329 -2.10 -23.16 21.37
CA LEU A 329 -1.47 -24.47 21.32
C LEU A 329 -2.38 -25.39 20.51
N MET A 330 -1.82 -26.02 19.49
CA MET A 330 -2.48 -26.99 18.64
C MET A 330 -1.75 -28.33 18.78
N LEU A 331 -2.47 -29.41 18.56
CA LEU A 331 -1.90 -30.75 18.66
C LEU A 331 -1.66 -31.24 17.23
N GLU A 332 -0.43 -31.64 16.95
CA GLU A 332 -0.07 -32.26 15.67
C GLU A 332 -0.01 -33.76 15.85
N ALA A 333 -0.86 -34.50 15.15
CA ALA A 333 -0.94 -35.95 15.22
C ALA A 333 -0.59 -36.56 13.88
N HIS A 334 0.28 -37.56 13.90
CA HIS A 334 0.68 -38.35 12.76
C HIS A 334 -0.35 -39.44 12.52
N VAL A 335 -1.03 -39.36 11.38
CA VAL A 335 -1.99 -40.37 10.92
C VAL A 335 -1.28 -41.31 9.95
N PRO A 336 -1.27 -42.64 10.22
CA PRO A 336 -0.70 -43.60 9.30
C PRO A 336 -1.42 -43.59 7.94
N PRO A 337 -0.70 -43.72 6.81
CA PRO A 337 -1.31 -43.58 5.47
C PRO A 337 -2.44 -44.57 5.18
N HIS A 338 -2.38 -45.76 5.77
CA HIS A 338 -3.41 -46.79 5.63
C HIS A 338 -4.71 -46.51 6.42
N MET A 339 -4.73 -45.46 7.24
CA MET A 339 -5.90 -45.06 8.04
C MET A 339 -6.44 -43.66 7.67
N ILE A 340 -5.89 -43.00 6.63
CA ILE A 340 -6.27 -41.64 6.25
C ILE A 340 -7.76 -41.51 5.89
N ASP A 341 -8.32 -42.52 5.21
CA ASP A 341 -9.74 -42.56 4.82
C ASP A 341 -10.70 -42.51 6.01
N ARG A 342 -10.20 -42.78 7.23
CA ARG A 342 -10.99 -42.80 8.47
C ARG A 342 -10.85 -41.52 9.29
N VAL A 343 -10.03 -40.55 8.87
CA VAL A 343 -9.80 -39.30 9.60
C VAL A 343 -10.27 -38.12 8.76
N GLY A 344 -11.19 -37.33 9.29
CA GLY A 344 -11.77 -36.18 8.61
C GLY A 344 -11.80 -34.91 9.48
N VAL A 345 -11.90 -33.76 8.83
CA VAL A 345 -12.05 -32.46 9.50
C VAL A 345 -13.37 -32.42 10.29
N GLY A 346 -13.33 -31.87 11.50
CA GLY A 346 -14.47 -31.78 12.43
C GLY A 346 -14.69 -33.02 13.30
N MET A 347 -13.88 -34.08 13.13
CA MET A 347 -14.03 -35.32 13.91
C MET A 347 -13.64 -35.11 15.38
N PRO A 348 -14.43 -35.60 16.34
CA PRO A 348 -14.07 -35.54 17.76
C PRO A 348 -12.90 -36.50 18.03
N VAL A 349 -11.94 -36.03 18.82
CA VAL A 349 -10.77 -36.82 19.19
C VAL A 349 -10.53 -36.80 20.69
N ASP A 350 -10.00 -37.89 21.21
CA ASP A 350 -9.59 -37.99 22.60
C ASP A 350 -8.07 -37.93 22.67
N VAL A 351 -7.56 -36.88 23.32
CA VAL A 351 -6.14 -36.60 23.46
C VAL A 351 -5.69 -37.08 24.82
N ARG A 352 -4.74 -38.01 24.85
CA ARG A 352 -4.14 -38.55 26.06
C ARG A 352 -2.74 -37.98 26.23
N PHE A 353 -2.50 -37.40 27.39
CA PHE A 353 -1.19 -36.86 27.77
C PHE A 353 -0.44 -37.87 28.63
N SER A 354 0.65 -38.43 28.10
CA SER A 354 1.51 -39.38 28.82
C SER A 354 2.52 -38.70 29.76
N SER A 355 2.67 -37.38 29.68
CA SER A 355 3.69 -36.59 30.39
C SER A 355 3.26 -36.06 31.77
N PHE A 356 2.01 -36.18 32.17
CA PHE A 356 1.55 -35.69 33.48
C PHE A 356 1.76 -36.73 34.58
N ALA A 357 2.77 -36.52 35.42
CA ALA A 357 3.18 -37.44 36.50
C ALA A 357 2.07 -37.83 37.49
N ASN A 358 1.05 -36.99 37.69
CA ASN A 358 0.00 -37.18 38.71
C ASN A 358 -1.36 -37.66 38.15
N THR A 359 -1.49 -37.87 36.84
CA THR A 359 -2.73 -38.40 36.22
C THR A 359 -2.40 -39.05 34.87
N PRO A 360 -1.84 -40.28 34.84
CA PRO A 360 -1.30 -40.91 33.63
C PRO A 360 -2.33 -41.25 32.53
N GLN A 361 -3.60 -40.85 32.67
CA GLN A 361 -4.68 -41.07 31.70
C GLN A 361 -5.63 -39.87 31.59
N LEU A 362 -5.12 -38.64 31.69
CA LEU A 362 -5.95 -37.46 31.43
C LEU A 362 -6.39 -37.45 29.97
N VAL A 363 -7.69 -37.71 29.74
CA VAL A 363 -8.32 -37.62 28.42
C VAL A 363 -8.88 -36.22 28.25
N VAL A 364 -8.38 -35.51 27.25
CA VAL A 364 -8.82 -34.17 26.88
C VAL A 364 -9.51 -34.25 25.52
N HIS A 365 -10.76 -33.77 25.46
CA HIS A 365 -11.53 -33.77 24.23
C HIS A 365 -11.02 -32.67 23.27
N GLY A 366 -10.71 -33.07 22.05
CA GLY A 366 -10.32 -32.21 20.94
C GLY A 366 -11.22 -32.43 19.72
N GLU A 367 -10.98 -31.63 18.69
CA GLU A 367 -11.63 -31.75 17.39
C GLU A 367 -10.56 -31.59 16.30
N VAL A 368 -10.65 -32.38 15.22
CA VAL A 368 -9.76 -32.23 14.05
C VAL A 368 -10.06 -30.91 13.36
N ASP A 369 -9.08 -30.01 13.32
CA ASP A 369 -9.20 -28.71 12.66
C ASP A 369 -8.81 -28.80 11.17
N SER A 370 -7.75 -29.54 10.84
CA SER A 370 -7.35 -29.77 9.45
C SER A 370 -6.52 -31.05 9.31
N VAL A 371 -6.56 -31.69 8.15
CA VAL A 371 -5.68 -32.81 7.80
C VAL A 371 -4.88 -32.44 6.55
N SER A 372 -3.59 -32.73 6.50
CA SER A 372 -2.75 -32.45 5.33
C SER A 372 -3.27 -33.21 4.11
N GLY A 373 -3.37 -32.53 2.97
CA GLY A 373 -3.70 -33.18 1.69
C GLY A 373 -2.54 -34.01 1.14
N ASP A 374 -1.32 -33.69 1.55
CA ASP A 374 -0.10 -34.35 1.10
C ASP A 374 0.48 -35.28 2.17
N LEU A 375 1.09 -36.37 1.70
CA LEU A 375 1.85 -37.33 2.50
C LEU A 375 3.22 -36.73 2.86
N LEU A 376 3.47 -36.55 4.15
CA LEU A 376 4.74 -36.03 4.67
C LEU A 376 5.65 -37.18 5.10
N VAL A 377 6.97 -36.97 5.03
CA VAL A 377 7.97 -37.93 5.49
C VAL A 377 8.75 -37.31 6.62
N ASP A 378 8.83 -38.01 7.75
CA ASP A 378 9.69 -37.59 8.85
C ASP A 378 11.17 -37.70 8.43
N PRO A 379 11.95 -36.59 8.43
CA PRO A 379 13.36 -36.62 8.05
C PRO A 379 14.23 -37.51 8.96
N GLN A 380 13.81 -37.80 10.19
CA GLN A 380 14.58 -38.60 11.14
C GLN A 380 14.23 -40.09 11.09
N THR A 381 12.94 -40.41 10.97
CA THR A 381 12.46 -41.82 11.03
C THR A 381 12.17 -42.40 9.65
N ASN A 382 12.12 -41.57 8.60
CA ASN A 382 11.77 -41.93 7.23
C ASN A 382 10.40 -42.62 7.10
N VAL A 383 9.52 -42.43 8.09
CA VAL A 383 8.15 -42.93 8.09
C VAL A 383 7.24 -41.88 7.45
N SER A 384 6.41 -42.31 6.51
CA SER A 384 5.42 -41.43 5.87
C SER A 384 4.14 -41.34 6.71
N TYR A 385 3.62 -40.13 6.89
CA TYR A 385 2.41 -39.85 7.67
C TYR A 385 1.61 -38.69 7.08
N TYR A 386 0.32 -38.62 7.38
CA TYR A 386 -0.50 -37.43 7.17
C TYR A 386 -0.55 -36.62 8.47
N LEU A 387 -0.45 -35.30 8.37
CA LEU A 387 -0.46 -34.41 9.53
C LEU A 387 -1.90 -33.99 9.83
N ALA A 388 -2.46 -34.47 10.93
CA ALA A 388 -3.72 -34.01 11.45
C ALA A 388 -3.49 -32.97 12.55
N ARG A 389 -4.05 -31.77 12.36
CA ARG A 389 -4.06 -30.68 13.33
C ARG A 389 -5.33 -30.76 14.16
N VAL A 390 -5.18 -30.81 15.47
CA VAL A 390 -6.27 -30.95 16.42
C VAL A 390 -6.31 -29.74 17.35
N LYS A 391 -7.49 -29.12 17.48
CA LYS A 391 -7.76 -28.06 18.45
C LYS A 391 -8.39 -28.65 19.70
N VAL A 392 -8.01 -28.15 20.86
CA VAL A 392 -8.63 -28.57 22.12
C VAL A 392 -9.98 -27.88 22.25
N THR A 393 -11.05 -28.65 22.53
CA THR A 393 -12.40 -28.10 22.68
C THR A 393 -12.52 -27.30 23.99
N PRO A 394 -13.49 -26.37 24.12
CA PRO A 394 -13.71 -25.63 25.37
C PRO A 394 -13.98 -26.53 26.58
N THR A 395 -14.55 -27.72 26.37
CA THR A 395 -14.73 -28.75 27.41
C THR A 395 -13.41 -29.41 27.79
N GLY A 396 -12.55 -29.71 26.81
CA GLY A 396 -11.19 -30.18 27.04
C GLY A 396 -10.32 -29.19 27.82
N ILE A 397 -10.43 -27.88 27.53
CA ILE A 397 -9.70 -26.83 28.28
C ILE A 397 -10.12 -26.80 29.75
N LYS A 398 -11.41 -27.02 30.07
CA LYS A 398 -11.89 -27.12 31.46
C LYS A 398 -11.31 -28.33 32.19
N VAL A 399 -11.19 -29.48 31.51
CA VAL A 399 -10.59 -30.71 32.05
C VAL A 399 -9.09 -30.54 32.29
N LEU A 400 -8.42 -29.80 31.39
CA LEU A 400 -7.01 -29.46 31.51
C LEU A 400 -6.72 -28.58 32.74
N GLY A 401 -7.65 -27.66 33.07
CA GLY A 401 -7.60 -26.84 34.28
C GLY A 401 -6.40 -25.88 34.28
N HIS A 402 -5.61 -25.89 35.36
CA HIS A 402 -4.42 -25.05 35.51
C HIS A 402 -3.12 -25.65 34.93
N ARG A 403 -3.20 -26.81 34.25
CA ARG A 403 -2.02 -27.51 33.73
C ARG A 403 -1.55 -26.83 32.45
N GLN A 404 -0.30 -26.37 32.44
CA GLN A 404 0.28 -25.72 31.27
C GLN A 404 0.76 -26.78 30.27
N LEU A 405 0.37 -26.59 29.01
CA LEU A 405 0.88 -27.38 27.90
C LEU A 405 2.18 -26.76 27.40
N HIS A 406 3.25 -27.54 27.30
CA HIS A 406 4.50 -27.10 26.70
C HIS A 406 4.62 -27.62 25.26
N PRO A 407 5.15 -26.81 24.32
CA PRO A 407 5.50 -27.29 22.99
C PRO A 407 6.48 -28.46 23.06
N GLY A 408 6.29 -29.46 22.20
CA GLY A 408 7.12 -30.67 22.15
C GLY A 408 6.69 -31.79 23.11
N MET A 409 5.66 -31.61 23.93
CA MET A 409 5.14 -32.70 24.76
C MET A 409 4.52 -33.80 23.88
N PRO A 410 4.85 -35.09 24.10
CA PRO A 410 4.23 -36.19 23.36
C PRO A 410 2.78 -36.38 23.79
N VAL A 411 1.91 -36.60 22.82
CA VAL A 411 0.48 -36.88 23.03
C VAL A 411 0.06 -38.07 22.19
N GLU A 412 -0.89 -38.84 22.70
CA GLU A 412 -1.56 -39.89 21.93
C GLU A 412 -2.96 -39.40 21.59
N VAL A 413 -3.28 -39.31 20.30
CA VAL A 413 -4.57 -38.83 19.81
C VAL A 413 -5.36 -40.02 19.27
N ILE A 414 -6.55 -40.23 19.82
CA ILE A 414 -7.47 -41.25 19.33
C ILE A 414 -8.57 -40.56 18.55
N PHE A 415 -8.58 -40.76 17.24
CA PHE A 415 -9.64 -40.26 16.36
C PHE A 415 -10.85 -41.17 16.47
N LYS A 416 -12.03 -40.63 16.85
CA LYS A 416 -13.26 -41.41 17.00
C LYS A 416 -13.87 -41.71 15.63
N GLY A 417 -13.49 -42.84 15.06
CA GLY A 417 -13.91 -43.33 13.75
C GLY A 417 -15.24 -44.07 13.81
N GLY A 418 -16.31 -43.43 14.27
CA GLY A 418 -17.67 -44.02 14.30
C GLY A 418 -17.84 -45.22 15.25
N GLU A 419 -19.08 -45.67 15.39
CA GLU A 419 -19.47 -46.80 16.24
C GLU A 419 -19.80 -48.00 15.35
N ARG A 420 -19.26 -49.19 15.68
CA ARG A 420 -19.63 -50.45 15.01
C ARG A 420 -20.16 -51.45 16.02
N THR A 421 -21.11 -52.27 15.60
CA THR A 421 -21.63 -53.34 16.44
C THR A 421 -20.65 -54.52 16.48
N MET A 422 -20.64 -55.29 17.57
CA MET A 422 -19.80 -56.50 17.68
C MET A 422 -20.07 -57.49 16.55
N LEU A 423 -21.34 -57.59 16.12
CA LEU A 423 -21.76 -58.42 15.00
C LEU A 423 -21.13 -57.94 13.69
N THR A 424 -21.12 -56.62 13.44
CA THR A 424 -20.46 -56.04 12.27
C THR A 424 -18.96 -56.33 12.29
N TYR A 425 -18.29 -56.20 13.44
CA TYR A 425 -16.85 -56.49 13.56
C TYR A 425 -16.50 -57.95 13.22
N LEU A 426 -17.26 -58.91 13.74
CA LEU A 426 -17.07 -60.35 13.48
C LEU A 426 -17.36 -60.74 12.03
N LEU A 427 -18.37 -60.13 11.41
CA LEU A 427 -18.80 -60.46 10.04
C LEU A 427 -18.05 -59.66 8.96
N HIS A 428 -17.44 -58.51 9.28
CA HIS A 428 -16.72 -57.65 8.33
C HIS A 428 -15.70 -58.39 7.43
N PRO A 429 -14.83 -59.30 7.93
CA PRO A 429 -13.88 -60.02 7.07
C PRO A 429 -14.57 -61.00 6.11
N LEU A 430 -15.71 -61.58 6.49
CA LEU A 430 -16.50 -62.47 5.62
C LEU A 430 -17.21 -61.66 4.53
N THR A 431 -17.84 -60.55 4.90
CA THR A 431 -18.55 -59.68 3.94
C THR A 431 -17.58 -58.98 2.99
N LYS A 432 -16.41 -58.55 3.46
CA LYS A 432 -15.39 -57.91 2.62
C LYS A 432 -14.80 -58.87 1.59
N ARG A 433 -14.60 -60.14 1.95
CA ARG A 433 -14.14 -61.18 1.02
C ARG A 433 -15.22 -61.58 0.01
N LEU A 434 -16.48 -61.68 0.44
CA LEU A 434 -17.61 -61.95 -0.45
C LEU A 434 -17.82 -60.80 -1.44
N ALA A 435 -17.77 -59.55 -0.97
CA ALA A 435 -17.86 -58.37 -1.83
C ALA A 435 -16.69 -58.30 -2.84
N ALA A 436 -15.46 -58.53 -2.39
CA ALA A 436 -14.28 -58.56 -3.26
C ALA A 436 -14.31 -59.73 -4.28
N SER A 437 -15.00 -60.83 -3.97
CA SER A 437 -15.19 -61.94 -4.92
C SER A 437 -16.32 -61.74 -5.92
N LEU A 438 -17.20 -60.75 -5.67
CA LEU A 438 -18.35 -60.41 -6.53
C LEU A 438 -18.07 -59.19 -7.43
N THR A 439 -16.91 -58.57 -7.27
CA THR A 439 -16.36 -57.55 -8.17
C THR A 439 -15.18 -58.14 -8.93
N GLU A 440 -15.40 -58.47 -10.19
CA GLU A 440 -14.35 -58.60 -11.20
C GLU A 440 -13.88 -57.18 -11.56
N GLU A 441 -12.57 -56.96 -11.78
CA GLU A 441 -12.00 -55.63 -12.06
C GLU A 441 -12.71 -54.84 -13.17
#